data_AF-A0A7Z9S1X6-F1
#
_entry.id   AF-A0A7Z9S1X6-F1
#
_cell.length_a   1.000
_cell.length_b   1.000
_cell.length_c   1.000
_cell.angle_alpha   90.00
_cell.angle_beta   90.00
_cell.angle_gamma   90.00
#
_symmetry.space_group_name_H-M   'P 1'
#
loop_
_entity.id
_entity.type
_entity.pdbx_description
1 polymer ?
#
loop_
_entity_poly.entity_id
_entity_poly.type
_entity_poly.pdbx_seq_one_letter_code
_entity_poly.pdbx_strand_id
1 'polypeptide(L)'
;MYRYDEFDQRMVNERVEQFRDQVARRLLGEITEDEFKPLRLMNGLYSQLHAYMLRVSIPYGMLSSTQLRKLAHIARTFDRGYGHFTTRQCIQYNWLKLEETPDILAELAEVQMHAIQTSGNSFRNITSDQYAGAGADELEDSRPYAEIIRQWGALHPEFSYLPRKFKI
;
A
#
# COMPACT_ATOMS: atom_id res chain seq x y z
N MET A 1 -4.64 -17.17 1.43
CA MET A 1 -4.41 -15.82 0.87
C MET A 1 -5.63 -15.42 0.08
N TYR A 2 -6.18 -14.25 0.37
CA TYR A 2 -7.30 -13.71 -0.40
C TYR A 2 -6.87 -13.47 -1.85
N ARG A 3 -7.74 -13.81 -2.80
CA ARG A 3 -7.55 -13.54 -4.23
C ARG A 3 -8.56 -12.48 -4.61
N TYR A 4 -8.06 -11.40 -5.22
CA TYR A 4 -8.92 -10.35 -5.77
C TYR A 4 -9.87 -10.94 -6.80
N ASP A 5 -11.11 -10.49 -6.70
CA ASP A 5 -12.07 -10.66 -7.77
C ASP A 5 -11.91 -9.54 -8.82
N GLU A 6 -12.83 -9.49 -9.78
CA GLU A 6 -12.83 -8.48 -10.83
C GLU A 6 -13.08 -7.07 -10.31
N PHE A 7 -13.80 -6.91 -9.20
CA PHE A 7 -14.10 -5.62 -8.59
C PHE A 7 -12.87 -5.07 -7.87
N ASP A 8 -12.23 -5.90 -7.05
CA ASP A 8 -10.98 -5.60 -6.36
C ASP A 8 -9.88 -5.20 -7.37
N GLN A 9 -9.69 -5.98 -8.43
CA GLN A 9 -8.65 -5.71 -9.42
C GLN A 9 -8.95 -4.42 -10.21
N ARG A 10 -10.21 -4.22 -10.62
CA ARG A 10 -10.61 -3.00 -11.32
C ARG A 10 -10.39 -1.76 -10.44
N MET A 11 -10.78 -1.83 -9.16
CA MET A 11 -10.58 -0.75 -8.20
C MET A 11 -9.10 -0.37 -8.07
N VAL A 12 -8.19 -1.35 -7.95
CA VAL A 12 -6.76 -1.07 -7.86
C VAL A 12 -6.24 -0.44 -9.15
N ASN A 13 -6.65 -0.95 -10.31
CA ASN A 13 -6.23 -0.39 -11.62
C ASN A 13 -6.73 1.05 -11.82
N GLU A 14 -7.99 1.34 -11.51
CA GLU A 14 -8.56 2.69 -11.56
C GLU A 14 -7.81 3.63 -10.60
N ARG A 15 -7.40 3.14 -9.44
CA ARG A 15 -6.64 3.93 -8.48
C ARG A 15 -5.23 4.24 -8.97
N VAL A 16 -4.58 3.33 -9.69
CA VAL A 16 -3.30 3.57 -10.36
C VAL A 16 -3.44 4.70 -11.38
N GLU A 17 -4.44 4.63 -12.26
CA GLU A 17 -4.66 5.66 -13.28
C GLU A 17 -5.02 7.02 -12.68
N GLN A 18 -5.84 7.02 -11.63
CA GLN A 18 -6.14 8.24 -10.88
C GLN A 18 -4.86 8.85 -10.29
N PHE A 19 -3.97 8.04 -9.71
CA PHE A 19 -2.74 8.56 -9.14
C PHE A 19 -1.75 9.03 -10.21
N ARG A 20 -1.74 8.37 -11.38
CA ARG A 20 -0.94 8.79 -12.55
C ARG A 20 -1.31 10.20 -13.00
N ASP A 21 -2.60 10.51 -13.13
CA ASP A 21 -3.09 11.86 -13.42
C ASP A 21 -2.63 12.87 -12.36
N GLN A 22 -2.79 12.53 -11.07
CA GLN A 22 -2.40 13.41 -9.96
C GLN A 22 -0.89 13.73 -9.96
N VAL A 23 -0.05 12.72 -10.25
CA VAL A 23 1.40 12.91 -10.39
C VAL A 23 1.72 13.78 -11.61
N ALA A 24 1.08 13.55 -12.77
CA ALA A 24 1.29 14.36 -13.96
C ALA A 24 0.98 15.84 -13.72
N ARG A 25 -0.17 16.13 -13.12
CA ARG A 25 -0.58 17.50 -12.74
C ARG A 25 0.38 18.15 -11.76
N ARG A 26 0.91 17.38 -10.80
CA ARG A 26 1.94 17.85 -9.86
C ARG A 26 3.26 18.20 -10.55
N LEU A 27 3.68 17.40 -11.54
CA LEU A 27 4.90 17.61 -12.32
C LEU A 27 4.77 18.81 -13.28
N LEU A 28 3.58 19.03 -13.83
CA LEU A 28 3.24 20.19 -14.67
C LEU A 28 3.08 21.50 -13.85
N GLY A 29 3.01 21.41 -12.53
CA GLY A 29 2.80 22.56 -11.64
C GLY A 29 1.35 23.05 -11.57
N GLU A 30 0.40 22.26 -12.06
CA GLU A 30 -1.04 22.57 -12.02
C GLU A 30 -1.64 22.44 -10.62
N ILE A 31 -1.00 21.64 -9.76
CA ILE A 31 -1.33 21.52 -8.34
C ILE A 31 -0.09 21.75 -7.48
N THR A 32 -0.29 22.45 -6.38
CA THR A 32 0.77 22.74 -5.38
C THR A 32 1.15 21.49 -4.59
N GLU A 33 2.27 21.53 -3.87
CA GLU A 33 2.66 20.43 -2.97
C GLU A 33 1.63 20.23 -1.85
N ASP A 34 1.00 21.30 -1.34
CA ASP A 34 0.01 21.20 -0.28
C ASP A 34 -1.29 20.54 -0.74
N GLU A 35 -1.73 20.83 -1.98
CA GLU A 35 -2.87 20.15 -2.61
C GLU A 35 -2.53 18.69 -2.95
N PHE A 36 -1.29 18.42 -3.37
CA PHE A 36 -0.84 17.07 -3.71
C PHE A 36 -0.61 16.18 -2.48
N LYS A 37 -0.19 16.76 -1.36
CA LYS A 37 0.13 16.06 -0.12
C LYS A 37 -0.94 15.05 0.32
N PRO A 38 -2.24 15.39 0.45
CA PRO A 38 -3.26 14.40 0.80
C PRO A 38 -3.39 13.28 -0.24
N LEU A 39 -3.25 13.60 -1.54
CA LEU A 39 -3.38 12.65 -2.64
C LEU A 39 -2.26 11.60 -2.62
N ARG A 40 -1.00 12.04 -2.48
CA ARG A 40 0.14 11.12 -2.41
C ARG A 40 0.15 10.30 -1.13
N LEU A 41 -0.29 10.88 -0.01
CA LEU A 41 -0.40 10.15 1.26
C LEU A 41 -1.46 9.04 1.20
N MET A 42 -2.56 9.23 0.47
CA MET A 42 -3.53 8.15 0.28
C MET A 42 -3.00 6.99 -0.58
N ASN A 43 -1.92 7.21 -1.33
CA ASN A 43 -1.22 6.20 -2.13
C ASN A 43 0.11 5.76 -1.48
N GLY A 44 0.27 5.99 -0.17
CA GLY A 44 1.42 5.48 0.57
C GLY A 44 2.73 6.23 0.37
N LEU A 45 2.71 7.40 -0.28
CA LEU A 45 3.89 8.13 -0.72
C LEU A 45 4.21 9.33 0.20
N TYR A 46 5.31 9.22 0.93
CA TYR A 46 5.86 10.28 1.78
C TYR A 46 7.03 10.98 1.11
N SER A 47 7.02 12.31 1.05
CA SER A 47 8.20 13.09 0.71
C SER A 47 9.21 13.07 1.87
N GLN A 48 10.46 12.73 1.55
CA GLN A 48 11.64 12.89 2.40
C GLN A 48 12.53 13.98 1.80
N LEU A 49 13.62 14.35 2.50
CA LEU A 49 14.50 15.44 2.08
C LEU A 49 15.08 15.25 0.67
N HIS A 50 15.37 14.01 0.27
CA HIS A 50 16.08 13.71 -0.99
C HIS A 50 15.28 12.83 -1.98
N ALA A 51 14.17 12.24 -1.55
CA ALA A 51 13.41 11.26 -2.35
C ALA A 51 12.01 11.03 -1.76
N TYR A 52 11.24 10.13 -2.38
CA TYR A 52 9.98 9.66 -1.82
C TYR A 52 10.10 8.27 -1.21
N MET A 53 9.45 8.09 -0.07
CA MET A 53 9.21 6.79 0.55
C MET A 53 7.83 6.27 0.17
N LEU A 54 7.78 5.09 -0.45
CA LEU A 54 6.54 4.37 -0.73
C LEU A 54 6.38 3.22 0.24
N ARG A 55 5.23 3.19 0.92
CA ARG A 55 4.81 2.06 1.74
C ARG A 55 3.83 1.19 0.98
N VAL A 56 4.23 -0.06 0.74
CA VAL A 56 3.37 -1.07 0.10
C VAL A 56 2.62 -1.85 1.18
N SER A 57 1.32 -2.03 0.98
CA SER A 57 0.45 -2.79 1.88
C SER A 57 0.74 -4.29 1.77
N ILE A 58 0.77 -4.96 2.91
CA ILE A 58 0.84 -6.41 3.01
C ILE A 58 -0.20 -6.78 4.08
N PRO A 59 -1.46 -6.98 3.66
CA PRO A 59 -2.54 -7.27 4.59
C PRO A 59 -2.19 -8.46 5.48
N TYR A 60 -2.32 -8.27 6.80
CA TYR A 60 -2.09 -9.30 7.82
C TYR A 60 -0.78 -10.10 7.63
N GLY A 61 0.25 -9.44 7.08
CA GLY A 61 1.58 -10.00 6.89
C GLY A 61 1.69 -11.19 5.94
N MET A 62 0.65 -11.49 5.17
CA MET A 62 0.65 -12.65 4.27
C MET A 62 1.16 -12.28 2.87
N LEU A 63 2.16 -13.03 2.38
CA LEU A 63 2.75 -12.86 1.05
C LEU A 63 2.91 -14.20 0.32
N SER A 64 2.77 -14.15 -1.00
CA SER A 64 3.12 -15.27 -1.88
C SER A 64 4.55 -15.11 -2.39
N SER A 65 5.13 -16.20 -2.88
CA SER A 65 6.44 -16.15 -3.55
C SER A 65 6.43 -15.24 -4.78
N THR A 66 5.32 -15.19 -5.53
CA THR A 66 5.14 -14.27 -6.67
C THR A 66 5.19 -12.81 -6.23
N GLN A 67 4.44 -12.45 -5.19
CA GLN A 67 4.45 -11.09 -4.63
C GLN A 67 5.84 -10.72 -4.11
N LEU A 68 6.51 -11.62 -3.38
CA LEU A 68 7.86 -11.38 -2.87
C LEU A 68 8.88 -11.16 -4.01
N ARG A 69 8.78 -11.90 -5.11
CA ARG A 69 9.62 -11.68 -6.30
C ARG A 69 9.37 -10.33 -6.94
N LYS A 70 8.11 -9.88 -7.02
CA LYS A 70 7.77 -8.54 -7.53
C LYS A 70 8.29 -7.44 -6.62
N LEU A 71 8.15 -7.57 -5.30
CA LEU A 71 8.77 -6.65 -4.34
C LEU A 71 10.29 -6.56 -4.54
N ALA A 72 10.96 -7.71 -4.69
CA ALA A 72 12.40 -7.73 -4.94
C ALA A 72 12.78 -7.10 -6.31
N HIS A 73 11.93 -7.21 -7.33
CA HIS A 73 12.09 -6.50 -8.59
C HIS A 73 12.02 -4.99 -8.37
N ILE A 74 10.97 -4.50 -7.70
CA ILE A 74 10.79 -3.07 -7.41
C ILE A 74 12.00 -2.50 -6.67
N ALA A 75 12.50 -3.22 -5.67
CA ALA A 75 13.68 -2.83 -4.91
C ALA A 75 14.92 -2.61 -5.80
N ARG A 76 15.15 -3.48 -6.79
CA ARG A 76 16.32 -3.41 -7.69
C ARG A 76 16.16 -2.42 -8.83
N THR A 77 14.93 -2.23 -9.31
CA THR A 77 14.64 -1.40 -10.49
C THR A 77 14.47 0.07 -10.13
N PHE A 78 13.72 0.36 -9.04
CA PHE A 78 13.31 1.73 -8.69
C PHE A 78 13.92 2.25 -7.39
N ASP A 79 14.49 1.38 -6.57
CA ASP A 79 15.19 1.74 -5.33
C ASP A 79 16.66 1.28 -5.40
N ARG A 80 17.34 1.15 -4.26
CA ARG A 80 18.77 0.85 -4.13
C ARG A 80 19.06 -0.63 -3.87
N GLY A 81 18.19 -1.52 -4.31
CA GLY A 81 18.33 -2.97 -4.17
C GLY A 81 17.87 -3.54 -2.82
N TYR A 82 17.21 -2.74 -1.98
CA TYR A 82 16.69 -3.19 -0.68
C TYR A 82 15.32 -2.58 -0.36
N GLY A 83 14.61 -3.22 0.56
CA GLY A 83 13.36 -2.73 1.13
C GLY A 83 13.32 -3.03 2.62
N HIS A 84 12.50 -2.29 3.37
CA HIS A 84 12.41 -2.44 4.83
C HIS A 84 11.05 -2.97 5.23
N PHE A 85 11.01 -4.14 5.85
CA PHE A 85 9.82 -4.59 6.55
C PHE A 85 9.56 -3.70 7.76
N THR A 86 8.29 -3.42 7.98
CA THR A 86 7.84 -2.51 9.03
C THR A 86 7.34 -3.30 10.23
N THR A 87 7.26 -2.64 11.39
CA THR A 87 6.62 -3.19 12.59
C THR A 87 5.11 -3.42 12.44
N ARG A 88 4.52 -3.09 11.28
CA ARG A 88 3.12 -3.37 10.95
C ARG A 88 2.99 -4.25 9.71
N GLN A 89 3.96 -5.14 9.50
CA GLN A 89 3.94 -6.17 8.47
C GLN A 89 3.92 -5.65 7.01
N CYS A 90 3.96 -4.34 6.75
CA CYS A 90 4.20 -3.76 5.43
C CYS A 90 5.68 -3.78 5.02
N ILE A 91 5.96 -3.35 3.78
CA ILE A 91 7.31 -3.06 3.29
C ILE A 91 7.44 -1.61 2.80
N GLN A 92 8.62 -1.01 2.92
CA GLN A 92 8.92 0.36 2.50
C GLN A 92 10.16 0.46 1.60
N TYR A 93 10.04 1.32 0.59
CA TYR A 93 11.09 1.78 -0.32
C TYR A 93 11.31 3.27 -0.08
N ASN A 94 12.55 3.78 -0.08
CA ASN A 94 12.86 5.14 0.40
C ASN A 94 13.49 6.06 -0.65
N TRP A 95 13.94 5.53 -1.78
CA TRP A 95 14.69 6.32 -2.78
C TRP A 95 13.95 6.51 -4.09
N LEU A 96 12.62 6.43 -4.06
CA LEU A 96 11.81 6.48 -5.28
C LEU A 96 11.71 7.91 -5.82
N LYS A 97 11.71 8.04 -7.14
CA LYS A 97 11.39 9.28 -7.84
C LYS A 97 9.87 9.41 -8.02
N LEU A 98 9.36 10.64 -7.97
CA LEU A 98 7.92 10.88 -8.03
C LEU A 98 7.31 10.39 -9.35
N GLU A 99 7.97 10.69 -10.46
CA GLU A 99 7.54 10.38 -11.82
C GLU A 99 7.41 8.86 -12.09
N GLU A 100 8.18 8.03 -11.38
CA GLU A 100 8.17 6.57 -11.51
C GLU A 100 7.08 5.92 -10.62
N THR A 101 6.54 6.64 -9.63
CA THR A 101 5.64 6.03 -8.63
C THR A 101 4.34 5.46 -9.20
N PRO A 102 3.69 6.03 -10.22
CA PRO A 102 2.50 5.41 -10.82
C PRO A 102 2.81 4.06 -11.48
N ASP A 103 3.97 3.93 -12.14
CA ASP A 103 4.39 2.67 -12.78
C ASP A 103 4.69 1.58 -11.75
N ILE A 104 5.31 1.95 -10.62
CA ILE A 104 5.53 1.03 -9.50
C ILE A 104 4.19 0.51 -8.95
N LEU A 105 3.17 1.37 -8.84
CA LEU A 105 1.84 0.94 -8.41
C LEU A 105 1.16 0.04 -9.44
N ALA A 106 1.34 0.30 -10.74
CA ALA A 106 0.86 -0.58 -11.81
C ALA A 106 1.50 -1.97 -11.71
N GLU A 107 2.82 -2.04 -11.50
CA GLU A 107 3.54 -3.30 -11.32
C GLU A 107 3.11 -4.10 -10.08
N LEU A 108 2.77 -3.40 -9.00
CA LEU A 108 2.21 -4.04 -7.80
C LEU A 108 0.81 -4.60 -8.07
N ALA A 109 -0.01 -3.90 -8.86
CA ALA A 109 -1.36 -4.32 -9.21
C ALA A 109 -1.37 -5.64 -10.01
N GLU A 110 -0.35 -5.91 -10.83
CA GLU A 110 -0.17 -7.18 -11.56
C GLU A 110 -0.11 -8.41 -10.65
N VAL A 111 0.32 -8.22 -9.39
CA VAL A 111 0.44 -9.27 -8.38
C VAL A 111 -0.50 -9.05 -7.20
N GLN A 112 -1.59 -8.31 -7.42
CA GLN A 112 -2.66 -8.08 -6.44
C GLN A 112 -2.13 -7.39 -5.17
N MET A 113 -1.26 -6.39 -5.34
CA MET A 113 -0.72 -5.57 -4.27
C MET A 113 -1.01 -4.08 -4.52
N HIS A 114 -1.06 -3.28 -3.45
CA HIS A 114 -1.31 -1.85 -3.53
C HIS A 114 -0.64 -1.07 -2.39
N ALA A 115 -0.65 0.26 -2.48
CA ALA A 115 -0.19 1.17 -1.42
C ALA A 115 -1.33 2.02 -0.80
N ILE A 116 -2.58 1.74 -1.20
CA ILE A 116 -3.79 2.44 -0.74
C ILE A 116 -3.86 2.51 0.79
N GLN A 117 -4.12 3.69 1.33
CA GLN A 117 -4.37 3.96 2.76
C GLN A 117 -3.27 3.48 3.71
N THR A 118 -2.04 3.29 3.23
CA THR A 118 -0.90 2.91 4.09
C THR A 118 -0.34 4.09 4.88
N SER A 119 -0.82 5.30 4.59
CA SER A 119 -0.30 6.59 5.06
C SER A 119 -1.43 7.61 5.23
N GLY A 120 -1.12 8.86 5.62
CA GLY A 120 -2.16 9.86 5.89
C GLY A 120 -2.97 9.60 7.16
N ASN A 121 -4.18 10.18 7.20
CA ASN A 121 -5.16 10.06 8.28
C ASN A 121 -6.25 9.03 7.92
N SER A 122 -5.83 7.78 7.73
CA SER A 122 -6.69 6.63 7.47
C SER A 122 -6.42 5.52 8.49
N PHE A 123 -7.17 4.42 8.39
CA PHE A 123 -6.76 3.16 9.00
C PHE A 123 -5.42 2.71 8.40
N ARG A 124 -4.62 2.02 9.20
CA ARG A 124 -3.33 1.43 8.81
C ARG A 124 -3.49 -0.05 8.52
N ASN A 125 -2.44 -0.65 7.99
CA ASN A 125 -2.40 -2.10 7.73
C ASN A 125 -2.92 -2.89 8.91
N ILE A 126 -3.86 -3.80 8.61
CA ILE A 126 -4.41 -4.74 9.58
C ILE A 126 -3.34 -5.78 9.87
N THR A 127 -2.94 -5.90 11.14
CA THR A 127 -1.93 -6.87 11.55
C THR A 127 -2.57 -8.13 12.14
N SER A 128 -1.96 -9.29 11.90
CA SER A 128 -2.37 -10.57 12.50
C SER A 128 -1.18 -11.28 13.13
N ASP A 129 -1.43 -12.38 13.84
CA ASP A 129 -0.38 -13.30 14.26
C ASP A 129 0.38 -13.83 13.04
N GLN A 130 1.71 -13.88 13.11
CA GLN A 130 2.58 -14.43 12.07
C GLN A 130 2.39 -15.94 11.84
N TYR A 131 1.85 -16.66 12.85
CA TYR A 131 1.58 -18.10 12.80
C TYR A 131 0.10 -18.43 12.60
N ALA A 132 -0.76 -17.44 12.31
CA ALA A 132 -2.19 -17.65 12.12
C ALA A 132 -2.51 -18.72 11.05
N GLY A 133 -3.27 -19.73 11.45
CA GLY A 133 -3.63 -20.93 10.70
C GLY A 133 -2.56 -22.03 10.70
N ALA A 134 -1.50 -21.90 11.48
CA ALA A 134 -0.38 -22.84 11.53
C ALA A 134 0.10 -23.16 12.95
N GLY A 135 -0.18 -22.31 13.95
CA GLY A 135 0.17 -22.55 15.34
C GLY A 135 -0.68 -23.66 15.94
N ALA A 136 -0.05 -24.69 16.54
CA ALA A 136 -0.77 -25.76 17.21
C ALA A 136 -1.48 -25.30 18.51
N ASP A 137 -1.00 -24.19 19.06
CA ASP A 137 -1.49 -23.51 20.26
C ASP A 137 -2.42 -22.33 19.94
N GLU A 138 -2.76 -22.10 18.67
CA GLU A 138 -3.65 -21.01 18.30
C GLU A 138 -5.08 -21.26 18.81
N LEU A 139 -5.70 -20.24 19.40
CA LEU A 139 -7.12 -20.33 19.79
C LEU A 139 -8.02 -20.31 18.55
N GLU A 140 -7.70 -19.45 17.59
CA GLU A 140 -8.43 -19.31 16.34
C GLU A 140 -7.54 -18.63 15.28
N ASP A 141 -7.76 -18.98 14.01
CA ASP A 141 -7.14 -18.31 12.88
C ASP A 141 -7.68 -16.87 12.76
N SER A 142 -6.83 -15.87 12.98
CA SER A 142 -7.20 -14.44 12.92
C SER A 142 -7.36 -13.89 11.49
N ARG A 143 -6.94 -14.63 10.45
CA ARG A 143 -6.91 -14.15 9.06
C ARG A 143 -8.30 -13.84 8.48
N PRO A 144 -9.36 -14.64 8.71
CA PRO A 144 -10.71 -14.31 8.23
C PRO A 144 -11.21 -12.98 8.77
N TYR A 145 -11.00 -12.71 10.06
CA TYR A 145 -11.37 -11.43 10.68
C TYR A 145 -10.57 -10.25 10.11
N ALA A 146 -9.26 -10.43 9.95
CA ALA A 146 -8.40 -9.42 9.36
C ALA A 146 -8.80 -9.08 7.92
N GLU A 147 -9.18 -10.08 7.12
CA GLU A 147 -9.65 -9.90 5.75
C GLU A 147 -11.01 -9.17 5.70
N ILE A 148 -11.97 -9.53 6.56
CA ILE A 148 -13.26 -8.82 6.66
C ILE A 148 -13.04 -7.35 7.01
N ILE A 149 -12.19 -7.06 8.01
CA ILE A 149 -11.86 -5.69 8.40
C ILE A 149 -11.16 -4.94 7.26
N ARG A 150 -10.26 -5.61 6.53
CA ARG A 150 -9.59 -5.03 5.35
C ARG A 150 -10.60 -4.62 4.28
N GLN A 151 -11.52 -5.53 3.92
CA GLN A 151 -12.55 -5.27 2.90
C GLN A 151 -13.51 -4.16 3.31
N TRP A 152 -13.96 -4.17 4.57
CA TRP A 152 -14.82 -3.13 5.11
C TRP A 152 -14.13 -1.76 5.19
N GLY A 153 -12.84 -1.76 5.55
CA GLY A 153 -12.07 -0.53 5.76
C GLY A 153 -11.64 0.14 4.46
N ALA A 154 -11.18 -0.64 3.48
CA ALA A 154 -10.54 -0.16 2.26
C ALA A 154 -11.43 0.79 1.47
N LEU A 155 -10.94 2.02 1.25
CA LEU A 155 -11.61 3.10 0.55
C LEU A 155 -13.03 3.43 1.03
N HIS A 156 -13.39 2.98 2.24
CA HIS A 156 -14.65 3.37 2.84
C HIS A 156 -14.66 4.89 3.08
N PRO A 157 -15.72 5.62 2.68
CA PRO A 157 -15.79 7.07 2.85
C PRO A 157 -15.58 7.51 4.31
N GLU A 158 -16.12 6.74 5.26
CA GLU A 158 -15.98 7.03 6.71
C GLU A 158 -14.54 6.94 7.23
N PHE A 159 -13.66 6.15 6.58
CA PHE A 159 -12.28 5.92 7.04
C PHE A 159 -11.21 6.62 6.18
N SER A 160 -11.64 7.37 5.16
CA SER A 160 -10.74 8.09 4.26
C SER A 160 -10.24 9.42 4.84
N TYR A 161 -10.93 9.97 5.85
CA TYR A 161 -10.63 11.26 6.47
C TYR A 161 -10.79 11.23 7.99
N LEU A 162 -10.10 10.30 8.65
CA LEU A 162 -10.10 10.24 10.10
C LEU A 162 -9.41 11.49 10.71
N PRO A 163 -9.70 11.84 11.98
CA PRO A 163 -8.94 12.91 12.66
C PRO A 163 -7.44 12.62 12.71
N ARG A 164 -7.09 11.33 12.83
CA ARG A 164 -5.70 10.86 12.78
C ARG A 164 -5.65 9.40 12.34
N LYS A 165 -4.42 8.91 12.11
CA LYS A 165 -4.13 7.50 11.85
C LYS A 165 -4.80 6.59 12.88
N PHE A 166 -5.43 5.52 12.40
CA PHE A 166 -6.01 4.48 13.24
C PHE A 166 -5.31 3.15 12.97
N LYS A 167 -4.89 2.42 14.01
CA LYS A 167 -4.15 1.16 13.88
C LYS A 167 -5.01 0.03 14.42
N ILE A 168 -5.10 -1.05 13.65
CA ILE A 168 -5.77 -2.31 14.01
C ILE A 168 -4.67 -3.37 13.97
#